data_AF-A0A7X7XS42-F1
#
_entry.id   AF-A0A7X7XS42-F1
#
_cell.length_a   1.000
_cell.length_b   1.000
_cell.length_c   1.000
_cell.angle_alpha   90.00
_cell.angle_beta   90.00
_cell.angle_gamma   90.00
#
_symmetry.space_group_name_H-M   'P 1'
#
loop_
_entity.id
_entity.type
_entity.pdbx_description
1 polymer ?
#
loop_
_entity_poly.entity_id
_entity_poly.type
_entity_poly.pdbx_seq_one_letter_code
_entity_poly.pdbx_strand_id
1 'polypeptide(L)'
;MNEILLPELEDIDFSIFKSIKNRKSVRDYKKLPFTLKEVSYLLWSAKSIPSAGGLYPLKFYLFSKNVIDLDIGLYKYEYNQNKLIKIFDKDVSNE
;
A
#
# COMPACT_ATOMS: atom_id res chain seq x y z
N MET A 1 11.80 -14.73 8.20
CA MET A 1 11.21 -13.45 7.75
C MET A 1 9.77 -13.72 7.40
N ASN A 2 8.82 -13.04 8.04
CA ASN A 2 7.41 -13.24 7.76
C ASN A 2 7.09 -12.53 6.44
N GLU A 3 6.79 -13.33 5.41
CA GLU A 3 6.34 -12.86 4.10
C GLU A 3 4.82 -13.00 4.00
N ILE A 4 4.16 -12.02 3.40
CA ILE A 4 2.71 -11.98 3.27
C ILE A 4 2.37 -11.71 1.81
N LEU A 5 1.72 -12.68 1.17
CA LEU A 5 1.22 -12.51 -0.19
C LEU A 5 0.02 -11.58 -0.18
N LEU A 6 0.02 -10.58 -1.06
CA LEU A 6 -1.13 -9.70 -1.19
C LEU A 6 -2.17 -10.32 -2.13
N PRO A 7 -3.47 -10.08 -1.90
CA PRO A 7 -4.53 -10.50 -2.80
C PRO A 7 -4.30 -9.99 -4.23
N GLU A 8 -4.70 -10.79 -5.21
CA GLU A 8 -4.72 -10.38 -6.61
C GLU A 8 -5.66 -9.19 -6.83
N LEU A 9 -5.35 -8.41 -7.86
CA LEU A 9 -6.13 -7.27 -8.26
C LEU A 9 -7.23 -7.72 -9.21
N GLU A 10 -8.38 -7.08 -9.11
CA GLU A 10 -9.52 -7.28 -9.99
C GLU A 10 -9.81 -5.97 -10.72
N ASP A 11 -10.53 -6.04 -11.83
CA ASP A 11 -11.02 -4.83 -12.46
C ASP A 11 -12.08 -4.17 -11.56
N ILE A 12 -11.90 -2.88 -11.32
CA ILE A 12 -12.83 -2.05 -10.56
C ILE A 12 -13.44 -1.00 -11.50
N ASP A 13 -14.77 -0.92 -11.51
CA ASP A 13 -15.47 0.12 -12.25
C ASP A 13 -15.35 1.46 -11.49
N PHE A 14 -14.41 2.30 -11.94
CA PHE A 14 -14.21 3.63 -11.38
C PHE A 14 -13.79 4.65 -12.44
N SER A 15 -14.33 5.88 -12.35
CA SER A 15 -14.02 6.95 -13.31
C SER A 15 -12.73 7.70 -12.94
N ILE A 16 -11.71 7.57 -13.78
CA ILE A 16 -10.45 8.31 -13.66
C ILE A 16 -10.69 9.84 -13.66
N PHE A 17 -11.55 10.33 -14.55
CA PHE A 17 -11.90 11.75 -14.62
C PHE A 17 -12.48 12.24 -13.29
N LYS A 18 -13.38 11.46 -12.69
CA LYS A 18 -13.99 11.79 -11.39
C LYS A 18 -12.95 11.77 -10.26
N SER A 19 -11.99 10.83 -10.28
CA SER A 19 -10.88 10.78 -9.32
C SER A 19 -10.06 12.06 -9.37
N ILE A 20 -9.63 12.47 -10.56
CA ILE A 20 -8.79 13.65 -10.76
C ILE A 20 -9.55 14.91 -10.33
N LYS A 21 -10.81 15.07 -10.78
CA LYS A 21 -11.63 16.24 -10.51
C LYS A 21 -11.92 16.44 -9.02
N ASN A 22 -12.14 15.35 -8.27
CA ASN A 22 -12.56 15.42 -6.86
C ASN A 22 -11.43 15.18 -5.86
N ARG A 23 -10.18 14.97 -6.31
CA ARG A 23 -9.04 14.68 -5.44
C ARG A 23 -8.81 15.80 -4.43
N LYS A 24 -8.83 15.45 -3.14
CA LYS A 24 -8.51 16.34 -2.01
C LYS A 24 -7.53 15.65 -1.06
N SER A 25 -6.75 16.44 -0.34
CA SER A 25 -5.92 15.92 0.75
C SER A 25 -6.78 15.78 2.01
N VAL A 26 -7.13 14.55 2.37
CA VAL A 26 -7.85 14.22 3.60
C VAL A 26 -6.82 13.87 4.68
N ARG A 27 -6.98 14.42 5.89
CA ARG A 27 -6.08 14.21 7.04
C ARG A 27 -6.79 13.83 8.34
N ASP A 28 -8.12 13.78 8.30
CA ASP A 28 -8.94 13.24 9.37
C ASP A 28 -9.53 11.91 8.88
N TYR A 29 -9.27 10.83 9.61
CA TYR A 29 -9.55 9.47 9.19
C TYR A 29 -10.42 8.76 10.22
N LYS A 30 -11.35 7.95 9.72
CA LYS A 30 -12.11 7.03 10.57
C LYS A 30 -11.16 5.99 11.17
N LYS A 31 -11.45 5.52 12.39
CA LYS A 31 -10.72 4.42 13.05
C LYS A 31 -11.06 3.03 12.49
N LEU A 32 -11.57 2.97 11.26
CA LEU A 32 -11.90 1.71 10.59
C LEU A 32 -10.62 1.11 9.99
N PRO A 33 -10.42 -0.21 10.09
CA PRO A 33 -9.25 -0.85 9.49
C PRO A 33 -9.37 -0.92 7.97
N PHE A 34 -8.22 -0.93 7.30
CA PHE A 34 -8.14 -1.30 5.89
C PHE A 34 -8.13 -2.82 5.73
N THR A 35 -8.60 -3.30 4.59
CA THR A 35 -8.44 -4.69 4.16
C THR A 35 -7.10 -4.91 3.45
N LEU A 36 -6.59 -6.15 3.43
CA LEU A 36 -5.42 -6.50 2.62
C LEU A 36 -5.63 -6.22 1.11
N LYS A 37 -6.87 -6.35 0.62
CA LYS A 37 -7.22 -6.04 -0.78
C LYS A 37 -7.02 -4.56 -1.08
N GLU A 38 -7.53 -3.65 -0.25
CA GLU A 38 -7.33 -2.20 -0.43
C GLU A 38 -5.85 -1.81 -0.35
N VAL A 39 -5.07 -2.44 0.55
CA VAL A 39 -3.62 -2.26 0.63
C VAL A 39 -2.93 -2.71 -0.66
N SER A 40 -3.35 -3.84 -1.24
CA SER A 40 -2.85 -4.35 -2.53
C SER A 40 -3.06 -3.34 -3.65
N TYR A 41 -4.29 -2.82 -3.80
CA TYR A 41 -4.58 -1.78 -4.80
C TYR A 41 -3.73 -0.52 -4.60
N LEU A 42 -3.58 -0.05 -3.35
CA LEU A 42 -2.82 1.16 -3.04
C LEU A 42 -1.34 1.02 -3.46
N LEU A 43 -0.70 -0.09 -3.06
CA LEU A 43 0.71 -0.34 -3.33
C LEU A 43 0.99 -0.57 -4.82
N TRP A 44 0.13 -1.35 -5.49
CA TRP A 44 0.21 -1.52 -6.93
C TRP A 44 0.08 -0.18 -7.66
N SER A 45 -0.92 0.63 -7.29
CA SER A 45 -1.14 1.96 -7.91
C SER A 45 0.07 2.88 -7.71
N ALA A 46 0.72 2.84 -6.54
CA ALA A 46 1.88 3.67 -6.25
C ALA A 46 3.12 3.28 -7.08
N LYS A 47 3.30 1.98 -7.38
CA LYS A 47 4.43 1.47 -8.15
C LYS A 47 4.24 1.58 -9.67
N SER A 48 2.99 1.59 -10.14
CA SER A 48 2.59 1.64 -11.54
C SER A 48 2.75 3.03 -12.17
N ILE A 49 3.98 3.56 -12.13
CA ILE A 49 4.36 4.85 -12.68
C ILE A 49 5.53 4.72 -13.67
N PRO A 50 5.58 5.54 -14.73
CA PRO A 50 6.76 5.62 -15.58
C PRO A 50 7.96 6.16 -14.78
N SER A 51 9.16 5.69 -15.12
CA SER A 51 10.41 6.15 -14.51
C SER A 51 11.39 6.57 -15.59
N ALA A 52 12.01 7.75 -15.42
CA ALA A 52 13.08 8.21 -16.31
C ALA A 52 14.20 7.16 -16.38
N GLY A 53 14.61 6.82 -17.61
CA GLY A 53 15.63 5.80 -17.87
C GLY A 53 15.27 4.37 -17.46
N GLY A 54 14.01 4.08 -17.10
CA GLY A 54 13.60 2.74 -16.68
C GLY A 54 14.27 2.23 -15.40
N LEU A 55 14.83 3.13 -14.58
CA LEU A 55 15.64 2.77 -13.42
C LEU A 55 14.82 2.27 -12.22
N TYR A 56 13.56 2.72 -12.09
CA TYR A 56 12.66 2.41 -10.98
C TYR A 56 13.33 2.45 -9.59
N PRO A 57 13.98 3.56 -9.21
CA PRO A 57 14.80 3.63 -8.00
C PRO A 57 13.96 3.64 -6.71
N LEU A 58 12.67 3.99 -6.80
CA LEU A 58 11.79 4.10 -5.65
C LEU A 58 11.53 2.71 -5.02
N LYS A 59 11.63 2.66 -3.70
CA LYS A 59 11.24 1.51 -2.87
C LYS A 59 10.06 1.93 -2.01
N PHE A 60 9.07 1.05 -1.92
CA PHE A 60 7.84 1.31 -1.18
C PHE A 60 7.86 0.53 0.13
N TYR A 61 7.56 1.23 1.21
CA TYR A 61 7.45 0.68 2.54
C TYR A 61 6.06 0.99 3.08
N LEU A 62 5.41 -0.01 3.65
CA LEU A 62 4.12 0.12 4.32
C LEU A 62 4.35 0.02 5.82
N PHE A 63 3.99 1.07 6.53
CA PHE A 63 3.78 0.97 7.97
C PHE A 63 2.32 0.58 8.23
N SER A 64 2.10 -0.65 8.72
CA SER A 64 0.78 -1.15 9.07
C SER A 64 0.50 -0.84 10.54
N LYS A 65 -0.69 -0.31 10.84
CA LYS A 65 -1.19 -0.09 12.21
C LYS A 65 -2.62 -0.59 12.40
N ASN A 66 -3.46 -0.48 11.38
CA ASN A 66 -4.88 -0.84 11.44
C ASN A 66 -5.32 -1.47 10.12
N VAL A 67 -4.81 -2.68 9.86
CA VAL A 67 -5.13 -3.46 8.66
C VAL A 67 -5.58 -4.85 9.10
N ILE A 68 -6.71 -5.31 8.56
CA ILE A 68 -7.26 -6.64 8.85
C ILE A 68 -6.25 -7.69 8.36
N ASP A 69 -5.99 -8.71 9.20
CA ASP A 69 -5.08 -9.82 8.92
C ASP A 69 -3.62 -9.42 8.62
N LEU A 70 -3.20 -8.24 9.10
CA LEU A 70 -1.82 -7.76 8.97
C LEU A 70 -1.36 -7.10 10.27
N ASP A 71 -0.39 -7.71 10.94
CA ASP A 71 0.17 -7.19 12.18
C ASP A 71 0.68 -5.74 12.04
N ILE A 72 0.80 -5.07 13.19
CA ILE A 72 1.52 -3.82 13.29
C ILE A 72 3.01 -4.00 12.93
N GLY A 73 3.56 -3.04 12.20
CA GLY A 73 4.98 -3.04 11.84
C GLY A 73 5.29 -2.38 10.51
N LEU A 74 6.58 -2.37 10.16
CA LEU A 74 7.08 -1.88 8.88
C LEU A 74 7.34 -3.05 7.92
N TYR A 75 6.84 -2.90 6.71
CA TYR A 75 6.94 -3.90 5.64
C TYR A 75 7.56 -3.27 4.40
N LYS A 76 8.43 -4.02 3.71
CA LYS A 76 8.90 -3.69 2.36
C LYS A 76 7.95 -4.32 1.35
N TYR A 77 7.51 -3.54 0.36
CA TYR A 77 6.74 -4.07 -0.76
C TYR A 77 7.65 -4.59 -1.88
N GLU A 78 7.52 -5.87 -2.22
CA GLU A 78 8.19 -6.53 -3.35
C GLU A 78 7.20 -6.73 -4.50
N TYR A 79 7.28 -5.85 -5.49
CA TYR A 79 6.37 -5.79 -6.62
C TYR A 79 6.35 -7.07 -7.46
N ASN A 80 7.52 -7.64 -7.76
CA ASN A 80 7.64 -8.80 -8.67
C ASN A 80 6.85 -10.03 -8.20
N GLN A 81 6.59 -10.13 -6.90
CA GLN A 81 5.86 -11.24 -6.28
C GLN A 81 4.58 -10.76 -5.59
N ASN A 82 4.20 -9.49 -5.77
CA ASN A 82 3.10 -8.82 -5.10
C ASN A 82 3.00 -9.18 -3.60
N LYS A 83 4.08 -8.98 -2.85
CA LYS A 83 4.17 -9.41 -1.45
C LYS A 83 4.76 -8.35 -0.54
N LEU A 84 4.46 -8.50 0.75
CA LEU A 84 5.06 -7.72 1.83
C LEU A 84 6.08 -8.56 2.58
N ILE A 85 7.27 -8.00 2.82
CA ILE A 85 8.30 -8.59 3.66
C ILE A 85 8.38 -7.77 4.95
N LYS A 86 8.09 -8.39 6.10
CA LYS A 86 8.18 -7.72 7.40
C LYS A 86 9.63 -7.38 7.73
N ILE A 87 9.88 -6.12 8.06
CA ILE A 87 11.21 -5.59 8.42
C ILE A 87 11.35 -5.56 9.93
N PHE A 88 10.36 -4.97 10.62
CA PHE A 88 10.29 -4.95 12.07
C PHE A 88 8.86 -4.79 12.57
N ASP A 89 8.65 -5.18 13.80
CA ASP A 89 7.39 -5.40 14.52
C ASP A 89 7.25 -4.42 15.70
N LYS A 90 7.50 -3.14 15.43
CA LYS A 90 7.41 -2.05 16.42
C LYS A 90 6.42 -0.99 15.94
N ASP A 91 5.56 -0.52 16.85
CA ASP A 91 4.83 0.73 16.64
C ASP A 91 5.80 1.91 16.77
N VAL A 92 5.99 2.66 15.67
CA VAL A 92 6.84 3.85 15.62
C VAL A 92 6.04 5.15 15.53
N SER A 93 4.73 5.09 15.73
CA SER A 93 3.86 6.27 15.58
C SER A 93 3.81 7.22 16.77
N ASN A 94 4.52 6.89 17.87
CA ASN A 94 4.56 7.68 19.12
C ASN A 94 6.00 8.00 19.59
N GLU A 95 6.98 8.06 18.69
CA GLU A 95 8.31 8.65 18.99
C GLU A 95 8.38 10.11 18.53
#